data_AF-A0AB37LUP3-F1
#
_entry.id   AF-A0AB37LUP3-F1
#
_cell.length_a   1.000
_cell.length_b   1.000
_cell.length_c   1.000
_cell.angle_alpha   90.00
_cell.angle_beta   90.00
_cell.angle_gamma   90.00
#
_symmetry.space_group_name_H-M   'P 1'
#
loop_
_entity.id
_entity.type
_entity.pdbx_description
1 polymer ?
#
loop_
_entity_poly.entity_id
_entity_poly.type
_entity_poly.pdbx_seq_one_letter_code
_entity_poly.pdbx_strand_id
1 'polypeptide(L)'
;MFIHYGMPLGDLINKSLRGEAAVRESWLFVYVKRLTDGDKGKLRQALKVIDATIIMWKSKYFISTYEVKVKSVVQGELKMSSQELDDIYNEEAYLQKEGKIILAKDFLYGAIAKYGFISEHHRDSVESAWLYNDMEFLRNEWEYYVLAQIRSLREIICTMLGTVPSEGKGEKQKNNRPLKRMEDYPEVFGIDICSELIGQSKHTIYKLTSHKEIPCYRAESGRILRFRRDEIIAWMMAKRQETKQEFIESMELGFAARLRK
;
A
#
# COMPACT_ATOMS: atom_id res chain seq x y z
N MET A 1 12.02 -9.02 -28.82
CA MET A 1 12.38 -10.37 -28.33
C MET A 1 11.31 -10.85 -27.36
N PHE A 2 10.65 -11.97 -27.68
CA PHE A 2 9.53 -12.53 -26.91
C PHE A 2 9.99 -13.18 -25.60
N ILE A 3 9.11 -13.25 -24.61
CA ILE A 3 9.39 -13.93 -23.33
C ILE A 3 9.25 -15.44 -23.53
N HIS A 4 10.25 -16.20 -23.11
CA HIS A 4 10.30 -17.65 -23.26
C HIS A 4 10.93 -18.32 -22.02
N TYR A 5 10.69 -19.62 -21.85
CA TYR A 5 11.10 -20.36 -20.65
C TYR A 5 12.61 -20.53 -20.47
N GLY A 6 13.39 -20.41 -21.54
CA GLY A 6 14.86 -20.45 -21.49
C GLY A 6 15.54 -19.09 -21.23
N MET A 7 14.77 -18.05 -20.95
CA MET A 7 15.31 -16.70 -20.72
C MET A 7 16.08 -16.66 -19.39
N PRO A 8 17.26 -16.01 -19.33
CA PRO A 8 17.95 -15.77 -18.06
C PRO A 8 17.10 -14.95 -17.08
N LEU A 9 17.23 -15.23 -15.78
CA LEU A 9 16.51 -14.51 -14.72
C LEU A 9 16.74 -13.00 -14.78
N GLY A 10 17.98 -12.56 -15.01
CA GLY A 10 18.30 -11.14 -15.15
C GLY A 10 17.54 -10.47 -16.30
N ASP A 11 17.39 -11.16 -17.43
CA ASP A 11 16.68 -10.63 -18.59
C ASP A 11 15.18 -10.52 -18.35
N LEU A 12 14.58 -11.52 -17.69
CA LEU A 12 13.17 -11.46 -17.30
C LEU A 12 12.92 -10.32 -16.31
N ILE A 13 13.79 -10.12 -15.32
CA ILE A 13 13.68 -9.02 -14.37
C ILE A 13 13.81 -7.67 -15.09
N ASN A 14 14.81 -7.51 -15.96
CA ASN A 14 15.02 -6.28 -16.72
C ASN A 14 13.83 -5.94 -17.61
N LYS A 15 13.21 -6.94 -18.25
CA LYS A 15 11.99 -6.75 -19.04
C LYS A 15 10.79 -6.40 -18.16
N SER A 16 10.68 -7.02 -16.99
CA SER A 16 9.62 -6.71 -16.02
C SER A 16 9.70 -5.26 -15.55
N LEU A 17 10.90 -4.78 -15.21
CA LEU A 17 11.14 -3.38 -14.81
C LEU A 17 10.82 -2.36 -15.91
N ARG A 18 10.86 -2.77 -17.19
CA ARG A 18 10.49 -1.93 -18.34
C ARG A 18 9.01 -2.02 -18.69
N GLY A 19 8.22 -2.84 -17.98
CA GLY A 19 6.83 -3.13 -18.33
C GLY A 19 6.67 -3.97 -19.61
N GLU A 20 7.75 -4.61 -20.08
CA GLU A 20 7.75 -5.46 -21.28
C GLU A 20 7.41 -6.92 -20.98
N ALA A 21 7.25 -7.28 -19.70
CA ALA A 21 6.94 -8.62 -19.25
C ALA A 21 5.68 -8.68 -18.41
N ALA A 22 4.54 -8.80 -19.09
CA ALA A 22 3.28 -9.18 -18.48
C ALA A 22 3.00 -10.66 -18.77
N VAL A 23 3.20 -11.53 -17.78
CA VAL A 23 2.95 -12.97 -17.90
C VAL A 23 2.12 -13.48 -16.73
N ARG A 24 1.28 -14.49 -17.00
CA ARG A 24 0.41 -15.09 -15.98
C ARG A 24 1.24 -15.78 -14.89
N GLU A 25 0.70 -15.85 -13.68
CA GLU A 25 1.34 -16.55 -12.55
C GLU A 25 1.65 -18.02 -12.86
N SER A 26 0.76 -18.72 -13.56
CA SER A 26 1.00 -20.10 -14.00
C SER A 26 2.24 -20.23 -14.90
N TRP A 27 2.51 -19.21 -15.72
CA TRP A 27 3.71 -19.16 -16.54
C TRP A 27 4.95 -18.95 -15.69
N LEU A 28 4.91 -18.00 -14.74
CA LEU A 28 6.01 -17.75 -13.80
C LEU A 28 6.34 -19.00 -12.97
N PHE A 29 5.32 -19.75 -12.53
CA PHE A 29 5.52 -20.99 -11.79
C PHE A 29 6.30 -22.03 -12.63
N VAL A 30 5.89 -22.24 -13.89
CA VAL A 30 6.60 -23.15 -14.80
C VAL A 30 8.02 -22.64 -15.09
N TYR A 31 8.19 -21.33 -15.26
CA TYR A 31 9.48 -20.71 -15.48
C TYR A 31 10.43 -20.94 -14.30
N VAL A 32 10.01 -20.64 -13.07
CA VAL A 32 10.83 -20.86 -11.87
C VAL A 32 11.17 -22.33 -11.71
N LYS A 33 10.20 -23.24 -11.92
CA LYS A 33 10.44 -24.68 -11.84
C LYS A 33 11.51 -25.13 -12.83
N ARG A 34 11.51 -24.61 -14.07
CA ARG A 34 12.54 -24.91 -15.08
C ARG A 34 13.89 -24.27 -14.76
N LEU A 35 13.88 -23.04 -14.25
CA LEU A 35 15.09 -22.30 -13.88
C LEU A 35 15.86 -22.99 -12.76
N THR A 36 15.15 -23.55 -11.78
CA THR A 36 15.75 -24.12 -10.56
C THR A 36 15.74 -25.64 -10.53
N ASP A 37 14.96 -26.30 -11.37
CA ASP A 37 14.69 -27.75 -11.30
C ASP A 37 14.15 -28.18 -9.93
N GLY A 38 13.48 -27.26 -9.22
CA GLY A 38 13.03 -27.47 -7.83
C GLY A 38 14.16 -27.46 -6.79
N ASP A 39 15.41 -27.22 -7.18
CA ASP A 39 16.54 -27.17 -6.26
C ASP A 39 16.43 -25.96 -5.30
N LYS A 40 16.47 -26.25 -3.99
CA LYS A 40 16.33 -25.24 -2.95
C LYS A 40 17.50 -24.24 -2.93
N GLY A 41 18.70 -24.66 -3.32
CA GLY A 41 19.87 -23.78 -3.41
C GLY A 41 19.70 -22.74 -4.52
N LYS A 42 19.31 -23.19 -5.71
CA LYS A 42 19.01 -22.33 -6.87
C LYS A 42 17.81 -21.41 -6.60
N LEU A 43 16.77 -21.88 -5.91
CA LEU A 43 15.65 -21.03 -5.48
C LEU A 43 16.11 -19.89 -4.55
N ARG A 44 16.95 -20.18 -3.54
CA ARG A 44 17.52 -19.15 -2.65
C ARG A 44 18.41 -18.16 -3.41
N GLN A 45 19.21 -18.65 -4.35
CA GLN A 45 20.04 -17.80 -5.18
C GLN A 45 19.20 -16.87 -6.07
N ALA A 46 18.14 -17.40 -6.70
CA ALA A 46 17.21 -16.61 -7.49
C ALA A 46 16.49 -15.55 -6.65
N LEU A 47 16.04 -15.91 -5.44
CA LEU A 47 15.43 -14.97 -4.50
C LEU A 47 16.40 -13.82 -4.14
N LYS A 48 17.66 -14.16 -3.81
CA LYS A 48 18.70 -13.16 -3.51
C LYS A 48 18.94 -12.20 -4.68
N VAL A 49 18.97 -12.73 -5.91
CA VAL A 49 19.12 -11.90 -7.13
C VAL A 49 17.93 -10.96 -7.30
N ILE A 50 16.70 -11.44 -7.10
CA ILE A 50 15.48 -10.62 -7.18
C ILE A 50 15.52 -9.51 -6.13
N ASP A 51 15.74 -9.85 -4.86
CA ASP A 51 15.75 -8.89 -3.76
C ASP A 51 16.83 -7.81 -3.96
N ALA A 52 18.05 -8.22 -4.35
CA ALA A 52 19.14 -7.30 -4.66
C ALA A 52 18.78 -6.38 -5.84
N THR A 53 18.13 -6.91 -6.87
CA THR A 53 17.74 -6.11 -8.04
C THR A 53 16.65 -5.09 -7.70
N ILE A 54 15.67 -5.46 -6.86
CA ILE A 54 14.65 -4.52 -6.36
C ILE A 54 15.32 -3.39 -5.58
N ILE A 55 16.22 -3.72 -4.64
CA ILE A 55 16.94 -2.72 -3.84
C ILE A 55 17.76 -1.78 -4.74
N MET A 56 18.52 -2.34 -5.67
CA MET A 56 19.31 -1.55 -6.62
C MET A 56 18.45 -0.69 -7.55
N TRP A 57 17.28 -1.18 -7.97
CA TRP A 57 16.37 -0.40 -8.79
C TRP A 57 15.75 0.76 -7.98
N LYS A 58 15.25 0.49 -6.77
CA LYS A 58 14.69 1.52 -5.88
C LYS A 58 15.72 2.60 -5.54
N SER A 59 16.99 2.22 -5.35
CA SER A 59 18.04 3.16 -5.01
C SER A 59 18.44 4.10 -6.15
N LYS A 60 17.96 3.89 -7.38
CA LYS A 60 18.16 4.82 -8.51
C LYS A 60 17.32 6.09 -8.37
N TYR A 61 16.30 6.07 -7.53
CA TYR A 61 15.31 7.13 -7.42
C TYR A 61 15.31 7.73 -6.01
N PHE A 62 15.13 9.04 -5.92
CA PHE A 62 14.98 9.74 -4.64
C PHE A 62 13.93 10.84 -4.73
N ILE A 63 13.34 11.19 -3.60
CA ILE A 63 12.42 12.32 -3.46
C ILE A 63 13.25 13.49 -2.92
N SER A 64 13.23 14.63 -3.60
CA SER A 64 13.88 15.83 -3.07
C SER A 64 13.15 16.33 -1.83
N THR A 65 13.93 16.64 -0.81
CA THR A 65 13.47 17.29 0.42
C THR A 65 13.92 18.74 0.49
N TYR A 66 14.92 19.13 -0.30
CA TYR A 66 15.45 20.49 -0.33
C TYR A 66 14.35 21.53 -0.57
N GLU A 67 13.60 21.41 -1.68
CA GLU A 67 12.58 22.41 -2.03
C GLU A 67 11.49 22.56 -0.98
N VAL A 68 11.06 21.45 -0.37
CA VAL A 68 10.05 21.43 0.69
C VAL A 68 10.59 22.14 1.93
N LYS A 69 11.82 21.81 2.34
CA LYS A 69 12.46 22.40 3.51
C LYS A 69 12.71 23.89 3.34
N VAL A 70 13.17 24.34 2.16
CA VAL A 70 13.34 25.77 1.86
C VAL A 70 12.01 26.51 2.02
N LYS A 71 10.90 25.98 1.46
CA LYS A 71 9.57 26.60 1.61
C LYS A 71 9.14 26.69 3.06
N SER A 72 9.29 25.61 3.84
CA SER A 72 8.94 25.61 5.27
C SER A 72 9.80 26.56 6.10
N VAL A 73 11.08 26.74 5.77
CA VAL A 73 11.95 27.73 6.42
C VAL A 73 11.51 29.15 6.11
N VAL A 74 11.23 29.45 4.83
CA VAL A 74 10.75 30.78 4.39
C VAL A 74 9.40 31.11 5.02
N GLN A 75 8.53 30.12 5.23
CA GLN A 75 7.23 30.28 5.87
C GLN A 75 7.31 30.30 7.41
N GLY A 76 8.50 30.06 8.00
CA GLY A 76 8.72 30.03 9.45
C GLY A 76 8.20 28.78 10.15
N GLU A 77 7.77 27.76 9.40
CA GLU A 77 7.28 26.47 9.92
C GLU A 77 8.42 25.56 10.39
N LEU A 78 9.61 25.73 9.80
CA LEU A 78 10.81 24.96 10.11
C LEU A 78 11.96 25.89 10.49
N LYS A 79 12.64 25.58 11.60
CA LYS A 79 13.91 26.23 11.96
C LYS A 79 15.06 25.40 11.44
N MET A 80 15.80 25.96 10.49
CA MET A 80 16.99 25.35 9.90
C MET A 80 17.97 26.47 9.50
N SER A 81 19.26 26.23 9.67
CA SER A 81 20.31 27.15 9.28
C SER A 81 20.55 27.13 7.77
N SER A 82 21.20 28.19 7.25
CA SER A 82 21.64 28.22 5.85
C SER A 82 22.56 27.04 5.53
N GLN A 83 23.47 26.70 6.46
CA GLN A 83 24.42 25.60 6.27
C GLN A 83 23.70 24.24 6.12
N GLU A 84 22.69 23.97 6.95
CA GLU A 84 21.92 22.72 6.84
C GLU A 84 21.15 22.62 5.52
N LEU A 85 20.64 23.74 5.00
CA LEU A 85 20.00 23.78 3.67
C LEU A 85 21.03 23.57 2.55
N ASP A 86 22.20 24.19 2.65
CA ASP A 86 23.29 24.02 1.69
C ASP A 86 23.79 22.57 1.65
N ASP A 87 23.91 21.92 2.82
CA ASP A 87 24.31 20.51 2.93
C ASP A 87 23.31 19.59 2.19
N ILE A 88 22.00 19.82 2.37
CA ILE A 88 20.95 19.05 1.68
C ILE A 88 21.00 19.29 0.16
N TYR A 89 21.15 20.54 -0.27
CA TYR A 89 21.30 20.87 -1.69
C TYR A 89 22.51 20.15 -2.30
N ASN A 90 23.64 20.19 -1.61
CA ASN A 90 24.88 19.56 -2.06
C ASN A 90 24.74 18.03 -2.12
N GLU A 91 24.07 17.40 -1.15
CA GLU A 91 23.78 15.97 -1.14
C GLU A 91 22.90 15.58 -2.34
N GLU A 92 21.80 16.29 -2.57
CA GLU A 92 20.91 16.01 -3.71
C GLU A 92 21.60 16.27 -5.07
N ALA A 93 22.44 17.30 -5.16
CA ALA A 93 23.24 17.58 -6.35
C ALA A 93 24.30 16.49 -6.59
N TYR A 94 24.88 15.93 -5.53
CA TYR A 94 25.80 14.80 -5.60
C TYR A 94 25.08 13.53 -6.10
N LEU A 95 23.90 13.22 -5.56
CA LEU A 95 23.09 12.08 -6.03
C LEU A 95 22.76 12.19 -7.53
N GLN A 96 22.41 13.39 -8.00
CA GLN A 96 22.18 13.62 -9.43
C GLN A 96 23.45 13.43 -10.28
N LYS A 97 24.62 13.85 -9.79
CA LYS A 97 25.92 13.58 -10.46
C LYS A 97 26.25 12.08 -10.52
N GLU A 98 25.84 11.29 -9.52
CA GLU A 98 25.91 9.83 -9.55
C GLU A 98 24.89 9.17 -10.49
N GLY A 99 24.05 9.96 -11.18
CA GLY A 99 23.04 9.48 -12.11
C GLY A 99 21.75 9.01 -11.43
N LYS A 100 21.51 9.39 -10.18
CA LYS A 100 20.21 9.16 -9.51
C LYS A 100 19.16 10.10 -10.09
N ILE A 101 17.93 9.61 -10.16
CA ILE A 101 16.78 10.31 -10.73
C ILE A 101 15.94 10.88 -9.60
N ILE A 102 15.76 12.20 -9.62
CA ILE A 102 14.80 12.88 -8.76
C ILE A 102 13.36 12.57 -9.21
N LEU A 103 12.51 12.18 -8.27
CA LEU A 103 11.10 11.91 -8.53
C LEU A 103 10.31 13.21 -8.38
N ALA A 104 9.59 13.58 -9.45
CA ALA A 104 8.61 14.66 -9.44
C ALA A 104 7.19 14.10 -9.29
N LYS A 105 6.31 14.82 -8.60
CA LYS A 105 4.92 14.39 -8.41
C LYS A 105 4.16 14.16 -9.72
N ASP A 106 4.40 15.01 -10.72
CA ASP A 106 3.75 14.92 -12.04
C ASP A 106 4.21 13.68 -12.82
N PHE A 107 5.51 13.35 -12.70
CA PHE A 107 6.05 12.11 -13.23
C PHE A 107 5.40 10.90 -12.56
N LEU A 108 5.31 10.88 -11.23
CA LEU A 108 4.72 9.77 -10.48
C LEU A 108 3.24 9.59 -10.82
N TYR A 109 2.47 10.67 -10.82
CA TYR A 109 1.05 10.64 -11.22
C TYR A 109 0.88 10.10 -12.64
N GLY A 110 1.61 10.66 -13.61
CA GLY A 110 1.55 10.22 -15.01
C GLY A 110 1.95 8.75 -15.18
N ALA A 111 2.97 8.30 -14.42
CA ALA A 111 3.40 6.91 -14.42
C ALA A 111 2.33 5.96 -13.85
N ILE A 112 1.70 6.30 -12.72
CA ILE A 112 0.59 5.52 -12.14
C ILE A 112 -0.61 5.49 -13.10
N ALA A 113 -1.00 6.65 -13.63
CA ALA A 113 -2.13 6.77 -14.55
C ALA A 113 -1.95 5.90 -15.82
N LYS A 114 -0.71 5.74 -16.29
CA LYS A 114 -0.38 4.85 -17.43
C LYS A 114 -0.69 3.37 -17.14
N TYR A 115 -0.55 2.92 -15.90
CA TYR A 115 -0.94 1.57 -15.48
C TYR A 115 -2.45 1.44 -15.25
N GLY A 116 -3.15 2.55 -15.05
CA GLY A 116 -4.56 2.61 -14.73
C GLY A 116 -4.82 2.61 -13.23
N PHE A 117 -6.07 2.89 -12.85
CA PHE A 117 -6.50 2.92 -11.45
C PHE A 117 -7.34 1.69 -11.12
N ILE A 118 -7.10 1.09 -9.95
CA ILE A 118 -7.85 -0.10 -9.48
C ILE A 118 -9.35 0.19 -9.36
N SER A 119 -9.70 1.40 -8.91
CA SER A 119 -11.06 1.89 -8.73
C SER A 119 -11.11 3.41 -8.78
N GLU A 120 -12.31 3.98 -8.80
CA GLU A 120 -12.49 5.44 -8.65
C GLU A 120 -11.91 5.94 -7.33
N HIS A 121 -12.16 5.24 -6.21
CA HIS A 121 -11.56 5.60 -4.92
C HIS A 121 -10.03 5.57 -4.91
N HIS A 122 -9.42 4.64 -5.66
CA HIS A 122 -7.97 4.62 -5.81
C HIS A 122 -7.49 5.82 -6.64
N ARG A 123 -8.22 6.20 -7.70
CA ARG A 123 -7.95 7.44 -8.43
C ARG A 123 -8.03 8.65 -7.51
N ASP A 124 -9.11 8.80 -6.74
CA ASP A 124 -9.29 9.92 -5.81
C ASP A 124 -8.14 10.00 -4.79
N SER A 125 -7.66 8.84 -4.32
CA SER A 125 -6.52 8.75 -3.40
C SER A 125 -5.22 9.23 -4.04
N VAL A 126 -4.94 8.79 -5.28
CA VAL A 126 -3.75 9.20 -6.04
C VAL A 126 -3.82 10.69 -6.42
N GLU A 127 -4.98 11.19 -6.82
CA GLU A 127 -5.20 12.61 -7.12
C GLU A 127 -5.05 13.49 -5.89
N SER A 128 -5.60 13.05 -4.75
CA SER A 128 -5.41 13.74 -3.47
C SER A 128 -3.93 13.79 -3.08
N ALA A 129 -3.22 12.65 -3.17
CA ALA A 129 -1.78 12.61 -2.89
C ALA A 129 -0.98 13.54 -3.81
N TRP A 130 -1.34 13.60 -5.10
CA TRP A 130 -0.73 14.54 -6.04
C TRP A 130 -1.02 16.01 -5.71
N LEU A 131 -2.26 16.34 -5.34
CA LEU A 131 -2.66 17.69 -4.94
C LEU A 131 -1.93 18.15 -3.68
N TYR A 132 -1.85 17.28 -2.66
CA TYR A 132 -1.23 17.56 -1.38
C TYR A 132 0.28 17.27 -1.33
N ASN A 133 0.89 16.90 -2.45
CA ASN A 133 2.33 16.62 -2.54
C ASN A 133 2.79 15.49 -1.61
N ASP A 134 1.95 14.46 -1.41
CA ASP A 134 2.30 13.24 -0.68
C ASP A 134 3.15 12.32 -1.58
N MET A 135 4.44 12.70 -1.67
CA MET A 135 5.42 12.02 -2.52
C MET A 135 5.70 10.59 -2.07
N GLU A 136 5.59 10.29 -0.77
CA GLU A 136 5.78 8.94 -0.27
C GLU A 136 4.65 8.02 -0.73
N PHE A 137 3.40 8.46 -0.62
CA PHE A 137 2.26 7.72 -1.15
C PHE A 137 2.39 7.48 -2.66
N LEU A 138 2.65 8.54 -3.44
CA LEU A 138 2.80 8.43 -4.89
C LEU A 138 3.94 7.51 -5.29
N ARG A 139 5.07 7.57 -4.58
CA ARG A 139 6.19 6.66 -4.80
C ARG A 139 5.78 5.22 -4.53
N ASN A 140 5.10 4.95 -3.41
CA ASN A 140 4.68 3.60 -3.04
C ASN A 140 3.71 3.00 -4.06
N GLU A 141 2.72 3.78 -4.51
CA GLU A 141 1.78 3.35 -5.55
C GLU A 141 2.50 3.08 -6.87
N TRP A 142 3.40 3.98 -7.29
CA TRP A 142 4.19 3.76 -8.50
C TRP A 142 5.06 2.50 -8.41
N GLU A 143 5.76 2.30 -7.29
CA GLU A 143 6.57 1.10 -7.05
C GLU A 143 5.71 -0.18 -7.04
N TYR A 144 4.47 -0.11 -6.53
CA TYR A 144 3.53 -1.23 -6.54
C TYR A 144 3.25 -1.71 -7.97
N TYR A 145 2.93 -0.80 -8.89
CA TYR A 145 2.66 -1.17 -10.29
C TYR A 145 3.91 -1.63 -11.04
N VAL A 146 5.02 -0.91 -10.93
CA VAL A 146 6.25 -1.24 -11.67
C VAL A 146 6.83 -2.60 -11.23
N LEU A 147 6.74 -2.90 -9.94
CA LEU A 147 7.33 -4.11 -9.37
C LEU A 147 6.37 -5.31 -9.35
N ALA A 148 5.12 -5.17 -9.80
CA ALA A 148 4.08 -6.20 -9.69
C ALA A 148 4.54 -7.58 -10.19
N GLN A 149 5.06 -7.67 -11.41
CA GLN A 149 5.53 -8.94 -11.99
C GLN A 149 6.71 -9.55 -11.21
N ILE A 150 7.60 -8.70 -10.67
CA ILE A 150 8.77 -9.14 -9.90
C ILE A 150 8.35 -9.61 -8.50
N ARG A 151 7.35 -8.96 -7.90
CA ARG A 151 6.71 -9.39 -6.64
C ARG A 151 6.05 -10.75 -6.82
N SER A 152 5.29 -10.97 -7.90
CA SER A 152 4.71 -12.30 -8.20
C SER A 152 5.79 -13.37 -8.38
N LEU A 153 6.88 -13.04 -9.08
CA LEU A 153 8.01 -13.96 -9.25
C LEU A 153 8.67 -14.32 -7.90
N ARG A 154 8.87 -13.32 -7.04
CA ARG A 154 9.40 -13.48 -5.68
C ARG A 154 8.50 -14.37 -4.83
N GLU A 155 7.19 -14.11 -4.86
CA GLU A 155 6.18 -14.86 -4.10
C GLU A 155 6.16 -16.34 -4.50
N ILE A 156 6.21 -16.63 -5.80
CA ILE A 156 6.28 -18.01 -6.30
C ILE A 156 7.52 -18.73 -5.76
N ILE A 157 8.68 -18.07 -5.76
CA ILE A 157 9.92 -18.64 -5.22
C ILE A 157 9.80 -18.90 -3.71
N CYS A 158 9.22 -17.96 -2.95
CA CYS A 158 8.97 -18.13 -1.53
C CYS A 158 8.02 -19.31 -1.25
N THR A 159 6.92 -19.42 -2.00
CA THR A 159 5.98 -20.53 -1.92
C THR A 159 6.67 -21.87 -2.22
N MET A 160 7.49 -21.95 -3.27
CA MET A 160 8.27 -23.15 -3.59
C MET A 160 9.31 -23.51 -2.53
N LEU A 161 9.87 -22.53 -1.84
CA LEU A 161 10.79 -22.74 -0.72
C LEU A 161 10.09 -23.20 0.57
N GLY A 162 8.76 -23.12 0.65
CA GLY A 162 8.00 -23.32 1.88
C GLY A 162 8.28 -22.23 2.93
N THR A 163 8.79 -21.07 2.48
CA THR A 163 9.05 -19.92 3.33
C THR A 163 7.92 -18.92 3.16
N VAL A 164 7.31 -18.45 4.25
CA VAL A 164 6.44 -17.27 4.18
C VAL A 164 7.30 -16.10 3.66
N PRO A 165 6.85 -15.33 2.66
CA PRO A 165 7.58 -14.16 2.20
C PRO A 165 7.79 -13.20 3.38
N SER A 166 9.03 -13.07 3.86
CA SER A 166 9.39 -11.97 4.73
C SER A 166 9.56 -10.75 3.82
N GLU A 167 8.51 -9.97 3.67
CA GLU A 167 8.63 -8.59 3.19
C GLU A 167 9.12 -7.72 4.36
N GLY A 168 10.08 -6.86 4.05
CA GLY A 168 10.54 -5.82 4.96
C GLY A 168 9.36 -4.99 5.44
N LYS A 169 9.39 -4.69 6.74
CA LYS A 169 8.42 -3.85 7.45
C LYS A 169 8.17 -2.57 6.66
N GLY A 170 6.95 -2.43 6.18
CA GLY A 170 6.51 -1.33 5.33
C GLY A 170 5.12 -1.56 4.74
N GLU A 171 4.55 -2.76 4.86
CA GLU A 171 3.12 -2.98 4.69
C GLU A 171 2.50 -3.32 6.04
N LYS A 172 1.45 -2.57 6.39
CA LYS A 172 0.56 -2.89 7.49
C LYS A 172 0.14 -4.35 7.31
N GLN A 173 0.66 -5.18 8.21
CA GLN A 173 0.20 -6.52 8.50
C GLN A 173 -1.33 -6.53 8.47
N LYS A 174 -1.93 -6.96 7.36
CA LYS A 174 -3.20 -7.67 7.43
C LYS A 174 -2.83 -9.01 8.07
N ASN A 175 -2.88 -9.02 9.39
CA ASN A 175 -2.65 -10.21 10.18
C ASN A 175 -3.63 -11.28 9.69
N ASN A 176 -3.11 -12.32 9.04
CA ASN A 176 -3.71 -13.65 9.03
C ASN A 176 -3.61 -14.24 10.45
N ARG A 177 -4.18 -13.55 11.45
CA ARG A 177 -4.64 -14.20 12.67
C ARG A 177 -5.98 -14.86 12.32
N PRO A 178 -6.30 -16.03 12.90
CA PRO A 178 -7.68 -16.50 12.88
C PRO A 178 -8.57 -15.35 13.34
N LEU A 179 -9.52 -14.92 12.51
CA LEU A 179 -10.53 -13.93 12.90
C LEU A 179 -11.22 -14.51 14.14
N LYS A 180 -10.92 -13.94 15.31
CA LYS A 180 -11.72 -14.19 16.52
C LYS A 180 -13.16 -13.87 16.17
N ARG A 181 -14.08 -14.75 16.51
CA ARG A 181 -15.50 -14.51 16.28
C ARG A 181 -15.90 -13.29 17.11
N MET A 182 -16.90 -12.52 16.68
CA MET A 182 -17.28 -11.29 17.36
C MET A 182 -17.66 -11.54 18.82
N GLU A 183 -18.14 -12.75 19.13
CA GLU A 183 -18.53 -13.23 20.45
C GLU A 183 -17.33 -13.46 21.39
N ASP A 184 -16.12 -13.62 20.86
CA ASP A 184 -14.89 -13.89 21.62
C ASP A 184 -14.30 -12.63 22.26
N TYR A 185 -14.81 -11.45 21.92
CA TYR A 185 -14.39 -10.18 22.50
C TYR A 185 -15.13 -9.90 23.81
N PRO A 186 -14.48 -9.31 24.83
CA PRO A 186 -15.15 -8.95 26.08
C PRO A 186 -16.27 -7.93 25.85
N GLU A 187 -17.22 -7.84 26.77
CA GLU A 187 -18.38 -6.93 26.64
C GLU A 187 -17.97 -5.45 26.64
N VAL A 188 -16.98 -5.09 27.47
CA VAL A 188 -16.38 -3.75 27.53
C VAL A 188 -14.88 -3.86 27.30
N PHE A 189 -14.34 -3.04 26.40
CA PHE A 189 -12.92 -3.07 26.04
C PHE A 189 -12.30 -1.71 25.79
N GLY A 190 -10.96 -1.68 25.75
CA GLY A 190 -10.16 -0.50 25.45
C GLY A 190 -9.84 -0.35 23.96
N ILE A 191 -9.08 0.69 23.63
CA ILE A 191 -8.74 1.08 22.26
C ILE A 191 -8.03 -0.01 21.44
N ASP A 192 -7.21 -0.84 22.08
CA ASP A 192 -6.45 -1.90 21.41
C ASP A 192 -7.37 -2.97 20.82
N ILE A 193 -8.36 -3.39 21.60
CA ILE A 193 -9.35 -4.37 21.21
C ILE A 193 -10.35 -3.76 20.21
N CYS A 194 -10.70 -2.49 20.36
CA CYS A 194 -11.54 -1.78 19.39
C CYS A 194 -10.86 -1.69 18.01
N SER A 195 -9.54 -1.43 18.00
CA SER A 195 -8.70 -1.46 16.80
C SER A 195 -8.66 -2.84 16.14
N GLU A 196 -8.59 -3.91 16.93
CA GLU A 196 -8.64 -5.28 16.44
C GLU A 196 -10.02 -5.64 15.87
N LEU A 197 -11.11 -5.31 16.58
CA LEU A 197 -12.48 -5.64 16.20
C LEU A 197 -12.94 -4.94 14.92
N ILE A 198 -12.60 -3.65 14.76
CA ILE A 198 -13.01 -2.83 13.60
C ILE A 198 -12.03 -3.02 12.43
N GLY A 199 -10.82 -3.54 12.68
CA GLY A 199 -9.76 -3.65 11.67
C GLY A 199 -9.19 -2.31 11.22
N GLN A 200 -9.36 -1.25 12.02
CA GLN A 200 -8.85 0.09 11.76
C GLN A 200 -7.72 0.45 12.73
N SER A 201 -6.84 1.38 12.34
CA SER A 201 -5.75 1.82 13.20
C SER A 201 -6.26 2.56 14.44
N LYS A 202 -5.54 2.47 15.56
CA LYS A 202 -5.86 3.25 16.78
C LYS A 202 -6.01 4.75 16.48
N HIS A 203 -5.16 5.28 15.61
CA HIS A 203 -5.23 6.69 15.16
C HIS A 203 -6.58 7.01 14.49
N THR A 204 -7.04 6.15 13.58
CA THR A 204 -8.35 6.29 12.94
C THR A 204 -9.47 6.26 13.97
N ILE A 205 -9.42 5.33 14.93
CA ILE A 205 -10.43 5.24 15.99
C ILE A 205 -10.39 6.48 16.90
N TYR A 206 -9.22 7.00 17.24
CA TYR A 206 -9.11 8.26 17.97
C TYR A 206 -9.79 9.41 17.21
N LYS A 207 -9.58 9.52 15.89
CA LYS A 207 -10.24 10.52 15.04
C LYS A 207 -11.77 10.36 15.08
N LEU A 208 -12.26 9.13 14.91
CA LEU A 208 -13.69 8.82 15.00
C LEU A 208 -14.27 9.19 16.37
N THR A 209 -13.57 8.90 17.47
CA THR A 209 -14.02 9.27 18.82
C THR A 209 -14.00 10.78 19.06
N SER A 210 -13.02 11.49 18.49
CA SER A 210 -12.92 12.95 18.57
C SER A 210 -14.06 13.64 17.83
N HIS A 211 -14.45 13.12 16.67
CA HIS A 211 -15.57 13.62 15.88
C HIS A 211 -16.94 13.10 16.34
N LYS A 212 -16.99 12.30 17.40
CA LYS A 212 -18.22 11.64 17.90
C LYS A 212 -18.90 10.76 16.85
N GLU A 213 -18.12 10.21 15.92
CA GLU A 213 -18.60 9.34 14.85
C GLU A 213 -18.72 7.89 15.26
N ILE A 214 -18.08 7.46 16.36
CA ILE A 214 -18.11 6.10 16.91
C ILE A 214 -18.56 6.15 18.38
N PRO A 215 -19.44 5.23 18.83
CA PRO A 215 -19.83 5.13 20.24
C PRO A 215 -18.63 4.86 21.14
N CYS A 216 -18.45 5.67 22.19
CA CYS A 216 -17.39 5.46 23.18
C CYS A 216 -17.75 6.10 24.53
N TYR A 217 -17.20 5.53 25.59
CA TYR A 217 -17.35 5.97 26.97
C TYR A 217 -16.01 6.46 27.51
N ARG A 218 -16.03 7.53 28.31
CA ARG A 218 -14.84 8.05 28.99
C ARG A 218 -14.97 7.81 30.49
N ALA A 219 -13.90 7.36 31.13
CA ALA A 219 -13.84 7.35 32.59
C ALA A 219 -13.84 8.79 33.15
N GLU A 220 -14.18 8.98 34.43
CA GLU A 220 -14.23 10.30 35.08
C GLU A 220 -12.92 11.10 34.94
N SER A 221 -11.78 10.43 34.77
CA SER A 221 -10.47 11.04 34.52
C SER A 221 -10.25 11.54 33.09
N GLY A 222 -11.19 11.34 32.16
CA GLY A 222 -11.19 11.81 30.76
C GLY A 222 -10.18 11.15 29.82
N ARG A 223 -9.16 10.47 30.35
CA ARG A 223 -8.02 9.91 29.60
C ARG A 223 -8.25 8.49 29.06
N ILE A 224 -9.16 7.73 29.65
CA ILE A 224 -9.37 6.31 29.30
C ILE A 224 -10.66 6.18 28.48
N LEU A 225 -10.51 5.66 27.26
CA LEU A 225 -11.64 5.28 26.39
C LEU A 225 -12.05 3.83 26.62
N ARG A 226 -13.36 3.61 26.71
CA ARG A 226 -14.01 2.31 26.79
C ARG A 226 -15.08 2.19 25.69
N PHE A 227 -15.25 0.98 25.17
CA PHE A 227 -16.18 0.66 24.11
C PHE A 227 -17.03 -0.53 24.53
N ARG A 228 -18.32 -0.52 24.17
CA ARG A 228 -19.23 -1.65 24.41
C ARG A 228 -19.43 -2.42 23.10
N ARG A 229 -19.36 -3.75 23.18
CA ARG A 229 -19.32 -4.64 22.02
C ARG A 229 -20.54 -4.50 21.10
N ASP A 230 -21.73 -4.53 21.67
CA ASP A 230 -23.02 -4.39 20.99
C ASP A 230 -23.13 -3.08 20.20
N GLU A 231 -22.70 -1.96 20.78
CA GLU A 231 -22.75 -0.64 20.14
C GLU A 231 -21.80 -0.54 18.97
N ILE A 232 -20.60 -1.11 19.10
CA ILE A 232 -19.62 -1.14 18.01
C ILE A 232 -20.10 -2.04 16.88
N ILE A 233 -20.70 -3.19 17.18
CA ILE A 233 -21.29 -4.07 16.16
C ILE A 233 -22.46 -3.37 15.45
N ALA A 234 -23.38 -2.77 16.20
CA ALA A 234 -24.51 -2.03 15.63
C ALA A 234 -24.05 -0.87 14.75
N TRP A 235 -23.02 -0.13 15.19
CA TRP A 235 -22.41 0.93 14.41
C TRP A 235 -21.76 0.44 13.10
N MET A 236 -21.05 -0.69 13.14
CA MET A 236 -20.47 -1.31 11.95
C MET A 236 -21.56 -1.74 10.96
N MET A 237 -22.67 -2.31 11.47
CA MET A 237 -23.80 -2.72 10.64
C MET A 237 -24.58 -1.52 10.08
N ALA A 238 -24.65 -0.40 10.80
CA ALA A 238 -25.31 0.82 10.34
C ALA A 238 -24.54 1.56 9.23
N LYS A 239 -23.22 1.37 9.14
CA LYS A 239 -22.38 1.89 8.05
C LYS A 239 -22.22 0.91 6.88
N ARG A 240 -23.02 -0.16 6.84
CA ARG A 240 -23.06 -1.10 5.73
C ARG A 240 -23.48 -0.38 4.44
N GLN A 241 -22.61 -0.42 3.44
CA GLN A 241 -22.97 -0.02 2.07
C GLN A 241 -23.86 -1.12 1.48
N GLU A 242 -25.00 -0.72 0.92
CA GLU A 242 -25.89 -1.63 0.20
C GLU A 242 -25.14 -2.26 -0.98
N THR A 243 -25.39 -3.54 -1.23
CA THR A 243 -24.83 -4.21 -2.40
C THR A 243 -25.48 -3.69 -3.69
N LYS A 244 -24.81 -3.84 -4.83
CA LYS A 244 -25.40 -3.49 -6.14
C LYS A 244 -26.76 -4.18 -6.36
N GLN A 245 -26.92 -5.40 -5.85
CA GLN A 245 -28.16 -6.16 -5.95
C GLN A 245 -29.26 -5.55 -5.08
N GLU A 246 -28.98 -5.21 -3.83
CA GLU A 246 -29.95 -4.55 -2.94
C GLU A 246 -30.34 -3.16 -3.44
N PHE A 247 -29.41 -2.42 -4.05
CA PHE A 247 -29.69 -1.15 -4.71
C PHE A 247 -30.62 -1.33 -5.93
N ILE A 248 -30.38 -2.35 -6.75
CA ILE A 248 -31.23 -2.70 -7.90
C ILE A 248 -32.63 -3.09 -7.41
N GLU A 249 -32.73 -3.97 -6.40
CA GLU A 249 -34.02 -4.40 -5.83
C GLU A 249 -34.79 -3.23 -5.19
N SER A 250 -34.08 -2.31 -4.51
CA SER A 250 -34.66 -1.07 -3.97
C SER A 250 -35.20 -0.16 -5.07
N MET A 251 -34.44 0.00 -6.17
CA MET A 251 -34.89 0.74 -7.34
C MET A 251 -36.08 0.07 -8.01
N GLU A 252 -36.05 -1.26 -8.22
CA GLU A 252 -37.12 -2.05 -8.82
C GLU A 252 -38.41 -2.00 -7.99
N LEU A 253 -38.32 -2.08 -6.67
CA LEU A 253 -39.46 -1.87 -5.77
C LEU A 253 -40.01 -0.45 -5.86
N GLY A 254 -39.14 0.55 -5.95
CA GLY A 254 -39.51 1.95 -6.18
C GLY A 254 -40.20 2.17 -7.54
N PHE A 255 -39.75 1.48 -8.59
CA PHE A 255 -40.39 1.48 -9.91
C PHE A 255 -41.75 0.78 -9.87
N ALA A 256 -41.84 -0.39 -9.23
CA ALA A 256 -43.08 -1.14 -9.09
C ALA A 256 -44.15 -0.39 -8.27
N ALA A 257 -43.74 0.38 -7.25
CA ALA A 257 -44.63 1.23 -6.47
C ALA A 257 -45.16 2.44 -7.27
N ARG A 258 -44.35 2.99 -8.19
CA ARG A 258 -44.77 4.09 -9.08
C ARG A 258 -45.72 3.63 -10.19
N LEU A 259 -45.63 2.37 -10.62
CA LEU A 259 -46.51 1.78 -11.62
C LEU A 259 -47.88 1.34 -11.06
N ARG A 260 -48.09 1.43 -9.74
CA ARG A 260 -49.38 1.15 -9.08
C ARG A 260 -50.15 2.41 -8.65
N LYS A 261 -49.72 3.60 -9.08
CA LYS A 261 -50.50 4.84 -9.05
C LYS A 261 -50.90 5.21 -10.46
#